data_AF-A0A519D2T3-F1
#
_entry.id   AF-A0A519D2T3-F1
#
_cell.length_a   1.000
_cell.length_b   1.000
_cell.length_c   1.000
_cell.angle_alpha   90.00
_cell.angle_beta   90.00
_cell.angle_gamma   90.00
#
_symmetry.space_group_name_H-M   'P 1'
#
loop_
_entity.id
_entity.type
_entity.pdbx_description
1 polymer ?
#
loop_
_entity_poly.entity_id
_entity_poly.type
_entity_poly.pdbx_seq_one_letter_code
_entity_poly.pdbx_strand_id
1 'polypeptide(L)'
;MIDGNEEDESGNYAFEIEVNEDEWESIIQMQVNELSCILESENIQRPGKFTNGRRTSSHLVYPIVAYDAERCPYPTVLGLVLTGLAGKTLFFGTGIKGLSVGLVDYMNDLLEFEGMTIGIQWNPADVFIEAKVATILLPDDILFARENGWIEMMSQVREGKRSTHRLAVAKLGRMALAHEKQKRAYKELEEEGFGEAGRGL
;
A
#
# COMPACT_ATOMS: atom_id res chain seq x y z
N MET A 1 -2.27 9.01 58.12
CA MET A 1 -3.53 8.54 57.53
C MET A 1 -3.51 8.99 56.09
N ILE A 2 -3.76 8.03 55.20
CA ILE A 2 -3.86 8.16 53.74
C ILE A 2 -5.23 8.76 53.40
N ASP A 3 -5.31 9.48 52.27
CA ASP A 3 -6.43 9.67 51.33
C ASP A 3 -6.51 11.13 50.86
N GLY A 4 -6.55 11.45 49.56
CA GLY A 4 -6.64 10.60 48.39
C GLY A 4 -6.62 11.42 47.09
N ASN A 5 -6.03 10.79 46.08
CA ASN A 5 -6.27 10.84 44.63
C ASN A 5 -6.49 12.16 43.89
N GLU A 6 -5.49 12.42 43.04
CA GLU A 6 -5.56 12.84 41.65
C GLU A 6 -6.76 12.24 40.89
N GLU A 7 -7.48 13.08 40.16
CA GLU A 7 -8.09 12.70 38.89
C GLU A 7 -7.68 13.76 37.86
N ASP A 8 -6.51 13.55 37.27
CA ASP A 8 -6.14 14.14 36.00
C ASP A 8 -7.09 13.56 34.94
N GLU A 9 -8.13 14.32 34.58
CA GLU A 9 -8.90 14.11 33.36
C GLU A 9 -8.02 14.45 32.15
N SER A 10 -6.98 13.67 31.88
CA SER A 10 -6.37 13.62 30.57
C SER A 10 -7.34 12.86 29.67
N GLY A 11 -8.33 13.59 29.15
CA GLY A 11 -9.24 13.12 28.12
C GLY A 11 -8.43 12.49 27.00
N ASN A 12 -8.53 11.16 26.90
CA ASN A 12 -7.95 10.37 25.84
C ASN A 12 -8.73 10.71 24.57
N TYR A 13 -8.37 11.80 23.90
CA TYR A 13 -8.85 12.13 22.57
C TYR A 13 -8.18 11.19 21.56
N ALA A 14 -8.51 9.91 21.66
CA ALA A 14 -8.43 9.02 20.50
C ALA A 14 -9.47 9.57 19.51
N PHE A 15 -9.03 10.45 18.61
CA PHE A 15 -9.81 10.76 17.42
C PHE A 15 -9.95 9.44 16.66
N GLU A 16 -11.10 8.79 16.79
CA GLU A 16 -11.59 7.79 15.84
C GLU A 16 -11.81 8.51 14.51
N ILE A 17 -10.73 8.71 13.75
CA ILE A 17 -10.82 9.13 12.37
C ILE A 17 -11.23 7.88 11.59
N GLU A 18 -12.53 7.62 11.53
CA GLU A 18 -13.08 6.70 10.53
C GLU A 18 -12.85 7.32 9.15
N VAL A 19 -11.82 6.84 8.45
CA VAL A 19 -11.58 7.23 7.05
C VAL A 19 -12.57 6.48 6.18
N ASN A 20 -13.44 7.22 5.49
CA ASN A 20 -14.38 6.64 4.53
C ASN A 20 -13.61 5.86 3.45
N GLU A 21 -13.98 4.58 3.24
CA GLU A 21 -13.41 3.70 2.22
C GLU A 21 -13.49 4.29 0.81
N ASP A 22 -14.48 5.15 0.53
CA ASP A 22 -14.63 5.83 -0.76
C ASP A 22 -13.42 6.72 -1.10
N GLU A 23 -12.69 7.21 -0.09
CA GLU A 23 -11.53 8.08 -0.28
C GLU A 23 -10.22 7.32 -0.43
N TRP A 24 -10.19 6.02 -0.14
CA TRP A 24 -8.94 5.25 -0.06
C TRP A 24 -8.14 5.25 -1.35
N GLU A 25 -8.79 5.12 -2.50
CA GLU A 25 -8.10 5.15 -3.79
C GLU A 25 -7.39 6.50 -4.01
N SER A 26 -8.03 7.60 -3.61
CA SER A 26 -7.45 8.95 -3.71
C SER A 26 -6.27 9.14 -2.76
N ILE A 27 -6.38 8.61 -1.53
CA ILE A 27 -5.33 8.64 -0.50
C ILE A 27 -4.12 7.81 -0.92
N ILE A 28 -4.35 6.60 -1.42
CA ILE A 28 -3.30 5.73 -1.98
C ILE A 28 -2.61 6.46 -3.14
N GLN A 29 -3.38 7.07 -4.05
CA GLN A 29 -2.79 7.74 -5.19
C GLN A 29 -1.96 8.97 -4.81
N MET A 30 -2.37 9.71 -3.79
CA MET A 30 -1.59 10.83 -3.25
C MET A 30 -0.24 10.34 -2.71
N GLN A 31 -0.22 9.26 -1.92
CA GLN A 31 1.02 8.69 -1.39
C GLN A 31 1.91 8.09 -2.48
N VAL A 32 1.33 7.45 -3.51
CA VAL A 32 2.07 6.99 -4.70
C VAL A 32 2.76 8.16 -5.40
N ASN A 33 2.09 9.30 -5.52
CA ASN A 33 2.66 10.49 -6.13
C ASN A 33 3.83 11.04 -5.31
N GLU A 34 3.70 11.08 -3.98
CA GLU A 34 4.76 11.51 -3.07
C GLU A 34 6.00 10.62 -3.18
N LEU A 35 5.82 9.30 -3.05
CA LEU A 35 6.92 8.34 -3.19
C LEU A 35 7.57 8.39 -4.58
N SER A 36 6.78 8.66 -5.64
CA SER A 36 7.30 8.86 -6.99
C SER A 36 8.20 10.09 -7.08
N CYS A 37 7.88 11.20 -6.39
CA CYS A 37 8.74 12.38 -6.34
C CYS A 37 10.05 12.08 -5.59
N ILE A 38 10.01 11.26 -4.53
CA ILE A 38 11.21 10.86 -3.79
C ILE A 38 12.12 10.02 -4.68
N LEU A 39 11.58 9.03 -5.40
CA LEU A 39 12.31 8.23 -6.39
C LEU A 39 13.04 9.09 -7.43
N GLU A 40 12.37 10.11 -7.96
CA GLU A 40 12.96 11.05 -8.92
C GLU A 40 14.14 11.82 -8.29
N SER A 41 14.04 12.24 -7.03
CA SER A 41 15.13 12.90 -6.31
C SER A 41 16.33 11.98 -6.06
N GLU A 42 16.10 10.67 -6.00
CA GLU A 42 17.14 9.63 -5.93
C GLU A 42 17.68 9.18 -7.31
N ASN A 43 17.31 9.89 -8.39
CA ASN A 43 17.66 9.56 -9.78
C ASN A 43 17.13 8.20 -10.26
N ILE A 44 16.07 7.68 -9.63
CA ILE A 44 15.40 6.46 -10.07
C ILE A 44 14.25 6.85 -10.99
N GLN A 45 14.44 6.63 -12.30
CA GLN A 45 13.39 6.92 -13.27
C GLN A 45 12.24 5.92 -13.14
N ARG A 46 11.04 6.46 -12.99
CA ARG A 46 9.81 5.67 -13.02
C ARG A 46 9.65 4.97 -14.39
N PRO A 47 9.26 3.68 -14.44
CA PRO A 47 8.97 3.01 -15.69
C PRO A 47 7.66 3.53 -16.32
N GLY A 48 7.71 3.78 -17.63
CA GLY A 48 6.60 4.34 -18.42
C GLY A 48 6.78 5.85 -18.71
N LYS A 49 6.25 6.32 -19.84
CA LYS A 49 6.16 7.76 -20.17
C LYS A 49 4.67 8.12 -20.23
N PHE A 50 4.27 9.19 -19.54
CA PHE A 50 2.96 9.83 -19.76
C PHE A 50 3.15 11.26 -20.22
N THR A 51 2.44 11.62 -21.28
CA THR A 51 2.39 12.98 -21.85
C THR A 51 1.34 13.87 -21.16
N ASN A 52 0.51 13.32 -20.26
CA ASN A 52 -0.72 13.95 -19.77
C ASN A 52 -0.83 14.07 -18.23
N GLY A 53 0.24 13.86 -17.46
CA GLY A 53 0.30 14.23 -16.03
C GLY A 53 -0.57 13.40 -15.06
N ARG A 54 -1.42 12.48 -15.55
CA ARG A 54 -2.10 11.48 -14.70
C ARG A 54 -1.10 10.37 -14.35
N ARG A 55 -0.86 10.18 -13.05
CA ARG A 55 0.27 9.44 -12.48
C ARG A 55 -0.07 7.99 -12.05
N THR A 56 -1.25 7.46 -12.34
CA THR A 56 -1.73 6.12 -11.91
C THR A 56 -1.51 4.99 -12.91
N SER A 57 -1.57 5.23 -14.23
CA SER A 57 -1.83 4.19 -15.23
C SER A 57 -0.59 3.43 -15.72
N SER A 58 0.55 3.52 -15.03
CA SER A 58 1.74 2.76 -15.42
C SER A 58 1.52 1.29 -15.10
N HIS A 59 1.41 0.43 -16.11
CA HIS A 59 1.48 -1.03 -16.03
C HIS A 59 2.65 -1.59 -15.21
N LEU A 60 3.57 -0.74 -14.78
CA LEU A 60 4.87 -1.08 -14.27
C LEU A 60 5.11 -0.57 -12.84
N VAL A 61 4.13 0.10 -12.22
CA VAL A 61 4.25 0.60 -10.84
C VAL A 61 3.11 0.06 -9.99
N TYR A 62 3.46 -0.72 -8.97
CA TYR A 62 2.49 -1.34 -8.06
C TYR A 62 2.74 -0.87 -6.63
N PRO A 63 1.77 -0.22 -5.97
CA PRO A 63 1.94 0.21 -4.58
C PRO A 63 1.86 -0.97 -3.61
N ILE A 64 2.65 -0.90 -2.55
CA ILE A 64 2.59 -1.81 -1.40
C ILE A 64 1.72 -1.13 -0.35
N VAL A 65 0.49 -1.61 -0.15
CA VAL A 65 -0.47 -0.99 0.76
C VAL A 65 -0.64 -1.83 2.01
N ALA A 66 -0.49 -1.18 3.17
CA ALA A 66 -0.76 -1.74 4.49
C ALA A 66 -2.06 -1.17 5.06
N TYR A 67 -2.76 -2.01 5.82
CA TYR A 67 -3.94 -1.62 6.58
C TYR A 67 -4.15 -2.54 7.79
N ASP A 68 -4.51 -1.93 8.91
CA ASP A 68 -4.91 -2.60 10.14
C ASP A 68 -5.87 -1.71 10.93
N ALA A 69 -7.03 -2.23 11.31
CA ALA A 69 -8.07 -1.41 11.93
C ALA A 69 -7.61 -0.73 13.25
N GLU A 70 -6.64 -1.30 13.96
CA GLU A 70 -6.19 -0.79 15.26
C GLU A 70 -4.88 0.01 15.14
N ARG A 71 -3.91 -0.54 14.41
CA ARG A 71 -2.53 -0.02 14.37
C ARG A 71 -2.24 0.83 13.14
N CYS A 72 -3.05 0.71 12.09
CA CYS A 72 -2.90 1.41 10.81
C CYS A 72 -4.28 1.66 10.16
N PRO A 73 -5.15 2.49 10.79
CA PRO A 73 -6.57 2.59 10.45
C PRO A 73 -6.86 3.33 9.13
N TYR A 74 -5.82 3.61 8.34
CA TYR A 74 -5.89 4.25 7.03
C TYR A 74 -4.93 3.54 6.07
N PRO A 75 -5.25 3.49 4.76
CA PRO A 75 -4.40 2.82 3.79
C PRO A 75 -3.05 3.53 3.72
N THR A 76 -1.99 2.82 4.04
CA THR A 76 -0.63 3.37 4.05
C THR A 76 0.20 2.71 2.97
N VAL A 77 0.75 3.51 2.06
CA VAL A 77 1.67 3.04 1.02
C VAL A 77 3.07 2.94 1.59
N LEU A 78 3.51 1.70 1.89
CA LEU A 78 4.84 1.41 2.42
C LEU A 78 5.92 1.47 1.33
N GLY A 79 5.53 1.45 0.06
CA GLY A 79 6.48 1.46 -1.03
C GLY A 79 5.84 1.27 -2.40
N LEU A 80 6.70 1.31 -3.41
CA LEU A 80 6.38 1.09 -4.81
C LEU A 80 7.24 -0.04 -5.36
N VAL A 81 6.61 -0.92 -6.13
CA VAL A 81 7.29 -1.93 -6.92
C VAL A 81 7.33 -1.47 -8.38
N LEU A 82 8.52 -1.14 -8.85
CA LEU A 82 8.79 -0.69 -10.21
C LEU A 82 9.27 -1.88 -11.04
N THR A 83 8.57 -2.20 -12.13
CA THR A 83 8.93 -3.29 -13.05
C THR A 83 9.36 -2.76 -14.41
N GLY A 84 10.06 -3.59 -15.19
CA GLY A 84 10.42 -3.24 -16.56
C GLY A 84 11.63 -2.29 -16.71
N LEU A 85 12.33 -1.95 -15.61
CA LEU A 85 13.60 -1.23 -15.64
C LEU A 85 14.71 -2.15 -16.14
N ALA A 86 14.96 -2.16 -17.45
CA ALA A 86 15.96 -3.04 -18.10
C ALA A 86 15.81 -4.54 -17.72
N GLY A 87 14.56 -5.00 -17.57
CA GLY A 87 14.23 -6.37 -17.18
C GLY A 87 14.32 -6.67 -15.68
N LYS A 88 14.52 -5.65 -14.83
CA LYS A 88 14.56 -5.79 -13.37
C LYS A 88 13.25 -5.33 -12.72
N THR A 89 13.02 -5.86 -11.52
CA THR A 89 12.02 -5.39 -10.57
C THR A 89 12.75 -4.70 -9.42
N LEU A 90 12.36 -3.48 -9.11
CA LEU A 90 12.87 -2.70 -8.00
C LEU A 90 11.77 -2.52 -6.96
N PHE A 91 12.08 -2.85 -5.72
CA PHE A 91 11.26 -2.52 -4.57
C PHE A 91 11.85 -1.26 -3.94
N PHE A 92 11.06 -0.20 -3.89
CA PHE A 92 11.38 1.03 -3.21
C PHE A 92 10.37 1.25 -2.10
N GLY A 93 10.79 1.62 -0.89
CA GLY A 93 9.86 1.73 0.22
C GLY A 93 10.38 2.59 1.35
N THR A 94 9.48 2.95 2.25
CA THR A 94 9.81 3.69 3.47
C THR A 94 10.63 2.81 4.40
N GLY A 95 11.73 3.39 4.91
CA GLY A 95 12.43 2.80 6.05
C GLY A 95 11.64 2.99 7.34
N ILE A 96 12.07 2.32 8.41
CA ILE A 96 11.43 2.38 9.75
C ILE A 96 11.17 3.82 10.22
N LYS A 97 12.10 4.75 9.95
CA LYS A 97 11.98 6.17 10.32
C LYS A 97 10.82 6.90 9.63
N GLY A 98 10.31 6.37 8.53
CA GLY A 98 9.17 6.92 7.78
C GLY A 98 7.83 6.30 8.15
N LEU A 99 7.79 5.36 9.11
CA LEU A 99 6.55 4.74 9.57
C LEU A 99 5.90 5.58 10.67
N SER A 100 4.57 5.48 10.77
CA SER A 100 3.83 5.98 11.94
C SER A 100 4.19 5.17 13.18
N VAL A 101 3.96 5.75 14.37
CA VAL A 101 4.21 5.07 15.66
C VAL A 101 3.46 3.73 15.72
N GLY A 102 2.19 3.69 15.30
CA GLY A 102 1.39 2.47 15.29
C GLY A 102 1.97 1.36 14.39
N LEU A 103 2.53 1.71 13.23
CA LEU A 103 3.21 0.75 12.37
C LEU A 103 4.56 0.31 12.95
N VAL A 104 5.32 1.19 13.60
CA VAL A 104 6.57 0.80 14.27
C VAL A 104 6.28 -0.20 15.38
N ASP A 105 5.29 0.07 16.22
CA ASP A 105 4.89 -0.82 17.32
C ASP A 105 4.41 -2.16 16.77
N TYR A 106 3.55 -2.14 15.75
CA TYR A 106 3.06 -3.38 15.15
C TYR A 106 4.18 -4.20 14.50
N MET A 107 5.12 -3.55 13.82
CA MET A 107 6.30 -4.22 13.26
C MET A 107 7.15 -4.87 14.35
N ASN A 108 7.35 -4.20 15.49
CA ASN A 108 8.10 -4.76 16.61
C ASN A 108 7.39 -5.97 17.23
N ASP A 109 6.07 -5.91 17.41
CA ASP A 109 5.27 -7.04 17.90
C ASP A 109 5.39 -8.25 16.97
N LEU A 110 5.32 -8.02 15.65
CA LEU A 110 5.50 -9.08 14.64
C LEU A 110 6.89 -9.70 14.68
N LEU A 111 7.94 -8.86 14.80
CA LEU A 111 9.32 -9.34 14.89
C LEU A 111 9.55 -10.13 16.18
N GLU A 112 9.05 -9.66 17.31
CA GLU A 112 9.14 -10.36 18.59
C GLU A 112 8.41 -11.71 18.53
N PHE A 113 7.20 -11.73 17.96
CA PHE A 113 6.41 -12.96 17.77
C PHE A 113 7.16 -14.01 16.95
N GLU A 114 7.87 -13.60 15.89
CA GLU A 114 8.68 -14.48 15.05
C GLU A 114 10.08 -14.78 15.65
N GLY A 115 10.40 -14.27 16.84
CA GLY A 115 11.69 -14.43 17.49
C GLY A 115 12.85 -13.70 16.79
N MET A 116 12.54 -12.67 16.01
CA MET A 116 13.50 -11.85 15.26
C MET A 116 14.02 -10.68 16.10
N THR A 117 15.29 -10.30 15.87
CA THR A 117 15.93 -9.21 16.62
C THR A 117 15.50 -7.83 16.11
N ILE A 118 14.92 -7.01 16.99
CA ILE A 118 14.46 -5.63 16.67
C ILE A 118 15.62 -4.68 16.33
N GLY A 119 16.83 -4.94 16.85
CA GLY A 119 18.03 -4.13 16.58
C GLY A 119 18.60 -4.24 15.16
N ILE A 120 18.02 -5.09 14.30
CA ILE A 120 18.38 -5.20 12.89
C ILE A 120 17.51 -4.24 12.07
N GLN A 121 18.10 -3.61 11.05
CA GLN A 121 17.37 -2.76 10.13
C GLN A 121 16.56 -3.60 9.13
N TRP A 122 15.40 -4.09 9.57
CA TRP A 122 14.44 -4.79 8.73
C TRP A 122 13.76 -3.83 7.75
N ASN A 123 13.43 -4.35 6.56
CA ASN A 123 12.61 -3.63 5.60
C ASN A 123 11.13 -3.75 6.01
N PRO A 124 10.44 -2.64 6.33
CA PRO A 124 9.04 -2.68 6.76
C PRO A 124 8.11 -3.38 5.76
N ALA A 125 8.26 -3.08 4.46
CA ALA A 125 7.43 -3.69 3.43
C ALA A 125 7.57 -5.22 3.43
N ASP A 126 8.79 -5.74 3.63
CA ASP A 126 9.02 -7.17 3.68
C ASP A 126 8.34 -7.82 4.90
N VAL A 127 8.44 -7.21 6.08
CA VAL A 127 7.81 -7.72 7.31
C VAL A 127 6.29 -7.72 7.18
N PHE A 128 5.69 -6.60 6.77
CA PHE A 128 4.24 -6.49 6.67
C PHE A 128 3.63 -7.34 5.55
N ILE A 129 4.35 -7.55 4.44
CA ILE A 129 3.91 -8.48 3.39
C ILE A 129 3.93 -9.93 3.91
N GLU A 130 4.98 -10.37 4.60
CA GLU A 130 5.01 -11.74 5.15
C GLU A 130 3.93 -11.96 6.21
N ALA A 131 3.68 -10.94 7.04
CA ALA A 131 2.61 -10.95 8.03
C ALA A 131 1.19 -10.79 7.44
N LYS A 132 1.05 -10.63 6.11
CA LYS A 132 -0.22 -10.36 5.41
C LYS A 132 -0.99 -9.14 5.91
N VAL A 133 -0.26 -8.18 6.47
CA VAL A 133 -0.78 -6.85 6.84
C VAL A 133 -0.70 -5.90 5.63
N ALA A 134 0.23 -6.17 4.70
CA ALA A 134 0.39 -5.44 3.46
C ALA A 134 0.28 -6.33 2.21
N THR A 135 -0.15 -5.73 1.10
CA THR A 135 -0.21 -6.37 -0.22
C THR A 135 0.32 -5.44 -1.31
N ILE A 136 0.90 -6.02 -2.36
CA ILE A 136 1.24 -5.27 -3.58
C ILE A 136 -0.03 -5.19 -4.44
N LEU A 137 -0.64 -4.01 -4.57
CA LEU A 137 -1.88 -3.86 -5.31
C LEU A 137 -1.66 -4.07 -6.82
N LEU A 138 -2.38 -5.05 -7.35
CA LEU A 138 -2.55 -5.29 -8.78
C LEU A 138 -3.95 -4.82 -9.24
N PRO A 139 -4.17 -4.63 -10.56
CA PRO A 139 -5.45 -4.15 -11.09
C PRO A 139 -6.68 -4.91 -10.61
N ASP A 140 -6.59 -6.24 -10.50
CA ASP A 140 -7.70 -7.07 -9.99
C ASP A 140 -8.03 -6.82 -8.51
N ASP A 141 -7.07 -6.37 -7.71
CA ASP A 141 -7.32 -6.02 -6.31
C ASP A 141 -8.09 -4.71 -6.21
N ILE A 142 -7.79 -3.75 -7.10
CA ILE A 142 -8.48 -2.46 -7.18
C ILE A 142 -9.94 -2.67 -7.58
N LEU A 143 -10.21 -3.45 -8.64
CA LEU A 143 -11.60 -3.74 -9.04
C LEU A 143 -12.36 -4.47 -7.93
N PHE A 144 -11.74 -5.45 -7.31
CA PHE A 144 -12.37 -6.16 -6.21
C PHE A 144 -12.69 -5.23 -5.04
N ALA A 145 -11.79 -4.31 -4.68
CA ALA A 145 -12.01 -3.35 -3.61
C ALA A 145 -13.15 -2.38 -3.94
N ARG A 146 -13.28 -1.94 -5.20
CA ARG A 146 -14.41 -1.10 -5.64
C ARG A 146 -15.75 -1.82 -5.59
N GLU A 147 -15.77 -3.12 -5.86
CA GLU A 147 -16.98 -3.94 -5.82
C GLU A 147 -17.38 -4.36 -4.40
N ASN A 148 -16.42 -4.60 -3.52
CA ASN A 148 -16.64 -5.29 -2.23
C ASN A 148 -16.20 -4.50 -0.99
N GLY A 149 -15.51 -3.37 -1.17
CA GLY A 149 -14.86 -2.62 -0.09
C GLY A 149 -13.36 -2.90 0.01
N TRP A 150 -12.59 -1.87 0.38
CA TRP A 150 -11.16 -1.96 0.63
C TRP A 150 -10.84 -2.72 1.91
N ILE A 151 -11.63 -2.52 2.97
CA ILE A 151 -11.48 -3.24 4.23
C ILE A 151 -11.70 -4.74 4.01
N GLU A 152 -12.72 -5.12 3.25
CA GLU A 152 -12.97 -6.52 2.87
C GLU A 152 -11.81 -7.10 2.04
N MET A 153 -11.30 -6.34 1.07
CA MET A 153 -10.13 -6.75 0.29
C MET A 153 -8.91 -7.04 1.18
N MET A 154 -8.61 -6.15 2.13
CA MET A 154 -7.50 -6.30 3.08
C MET A 154 -7.76 -7.44 4.09
N SER A 155 -8.99 -7.64 4.51
CA SER A 155 -9.40 -8.79 5.34
C SER A 155 -9.09 -10.11 4.65
N GLN A 156 -9.46 -10.24 3.37
CA GLN A 156 -9.15 -11.44 2.59
C GLN A 156 -7.65 -11.67 2.39
N VAL A 157 -6.84 -10.61 2.30
CA VAL A 157 -5.37 -10.74 2.30
C VAL A 157 -4.89 -11.32 3.62
N ARG A 158 -5.36 -10.77 4.75
CA ARG A 158 -4.99 -11.22 6.10
C ARG A 158 -5.34 -12.68 6.35
N GLU A 159 -6.51 -13.10 5.90
CA GLU A 159 -6.98 -14.49 5.99
C GLU A 159 -6.29 -15.43 4.98
N GLY A 160 -5.51 -14.90 4.03
CA GLY A 160 -4.85 -15.66 2.98
C GLY A 160 -5.77 -16.14 1.86
N LYS A 161 -6.99 -15.61 1.76
CA LYS A 161 -7.92 -15.83 0.63
C LYS A 161 -7.50 -15.04 -0.60
N ARG A 162 -6.82 -13.91 -0.42
CA ARG A 162 -6.16 -13.10 -1.46
C ARG A 162 -4.65 -13.09 -1.25
N SER A 163 -3.92 -12.97 -2.35
CA SER A 163 -2.45 -12.97 -2.37
C SER A 163 -1.88 -11.61 -1.97
N THR A 164 -0.69 -11.59 -1.39
CA THR A 164 0.11 -10.36 -1.20
C THR A 164 0.86 -9.96 -2.49
N HIS A 165 0.80 -10.83 -3.50
CA HIS A 165 1.44 -10.72 -4.82
C HIS A 165 2.96 -10.62 -4.82
N ARG A 166 3.63 -10.77 -3.66
CA ARG A 166 5.09 -10.71 -3.51
C ARG A 166 5.81 -11.59 -4.53
N LEU A 167 5.47 -12.88 -4.57
CA LEU A 167 6.13 -13.84 -5.45
C LEU A 167 5.85 -13.53 -6.92
N ALA A 168 4.59 -13.24 -7.26
CA ALA A 168 4.18 -12.95 -8.63
C ALA A 168 4.94 -11.74 -9.19
N VAL A 169 4.96 -10.63 -8.46
CA VAL A 169 5.65 -9.41 -8.91
C VAL A 169 7.17 -9.57 -8.87
N ALA A 170 7.74 -10.23 -7.87
CA ALA A 170 9.18 -10.45 -7.79
C ALA A 170 9.72 -11.37 -8.89
N LYS A 171 8.96 -12.38 -9.33
CA LYS A 171 9.41 -13.37 -10.32
C LYS A 171 8.95 -13.08 -11.74
N LEU A 172 7.73 -12.56 -11.89
CA LEU A 172 7.12 -12.31 -13.19
C LEU A 172 7.27 -10.85 -13.61
N GLY A 173 7.45 -9.92 -12.67
CA GLY A 173 7.51 -8.48 -12.96
C GLY A 173 6.29 -8.06 -13.77
N ARG A 174 6.51 -7.49 -14.95
CA ARG A 174 5.43 -7.13 -15.90
C ARG A 174 4.53 -8.30 -16.31
N MET A 175 5.04 -9.54 -16.24
CA MET A 175 4.27 -10.74 -16.56
C MET A 175 3.28 -11.10 -15.44
N ALA A 176 3.31 -10.44 -14.27
CA ALA A 176 2.24 -10.55 -13.28
C ALA A 176 0.88 -10.13 -13.88
N LEU A 177 0.89 -9.17 -14.80
CA LEU A 177 -0.29 -8.75 -15.56
C LEU A 177 -0.63 -9.70 -16.73
N ALA A 178 0.18 -10.72 -17.01
CA ALA A 178 -0.09 -11.63 -18.12
C ALA A 178 -1.22 -12.62 -17.82
N HIS A 179 -1.62 -12.75 -16.54
CA HIS A 179 -2.78 -13.54 -16.14
C HIS A 179 -4.06 -12.89 -16.65
N GLU A 180 -4.98 -13.68 -17.22
CA GLU A 180 -6.19 -13.16 -17.89
C GLU A 180 -7.06 -12.28 -16.98
N LYS A 181 -7.15 -12.63 -15.69
CA LYS A 181 -7.87 -11.83 -14.70
C LYS A 181 -7.28 -10.42 -14.56
N GLN A 182 -5.95 -10.33 -14.46
CA GLN A 182 -5.23 -9.05 -14.32
C GLN A 182 -5.28 -8.23 -15.60
N LYS A 183 -5.17 -8.87 -16.78
CA LYS A 183 -5.33 -8.17 -18.07
C LYS A 183 -6.70 -7.54 -18.21
N ARG A 184 -7.75 -8.29 -17.87
CA ARG A 184 -9.13 -7.80 -17.95
C ARG A 184 -9.33 -6.61 -17.01
N ALA A 185 -8.93 -6.80 -15.74
CA ALA A 185 -9.08 -5.76 -14.74
C ALA A 185 -8.36 -4.46 -15.13
N TYR A 186 -7.17 -4.60 -15.71
CA TYR A 186 -6.42 -3.46 -16.21
C TYR A 186 -7.13 -2.71 -17.34
N LYS A 187 -7.68 -3.43 -18.34
CA LYS A 187 -8.40 -2.80 -19.46
C LYS A 187 -9.61 -2.00 -18.98
N GLU A 188 -10.34 -2.54 -18.02
CA GLU A 188 -11.50 -1.88 -17.43
C GLU A 188 -11.11 -0.56 -16.75
N LEU A 189 -10.06 -0.57 -15.93
CA LEU A 189 -9.52 0.64 -15.30
C LEU A 189 -9.01 1.68 -16.31
N GLU A 190 -8.41 1.24 -17.43
CA GLU A 190 -7.97 2.16 -18.49
C GLU A 190 -9.16 2.84 -19.18
N GLU A 191 -10.18 2.07 -19.58
CA GLU A 191 -11.35 2.58 -20.31
C GLU A 191 -12.09 3.66 -19.51
N GLU A 192 -12.16 3.53 -18.19
CA GLU A 192 -12.70 4.55 -17.28
C GLU A 192 -11.85 5.83 -17.24
N GLY A 193 -10.51 5.69 -17.21
CA GLY A 193 -9.59 6.82 -17.23
C GLY A 193 -9.68 7.67 -18.50
N PHE A 194 -10.14 7.09 -19.61
CA PHE A 194 -10.42 7.78 -20.88
C PHE A 194 -11.89 8.25 -21.00
N GLY A 195 -12.83 7.65 -20.26
CA GLY A 195 -14.26 7.99 -20.29
C GLY A 195 -14.60 9.36 -19.69
N GLU A 196 -13.85 9.82 -18.68
CA GLU A 196 -14.03 11.16 -18.11
C GLU A 196 -13.39 12.28 -18.94
N ALA A 197 -12.35 11.97 -19.72
CA ALA A 197 -11.67 12.95 -20.58
C ALA A 197 -12.41 13.22 -21.91
N GLY A 198 -13.42 12.40 -22.24
CA GLY A 198 -14.21 12.49 -23.47
C GLY A 198 -15.53 13.27 -23.37
N ARG A 199 -15.89 13.79 -22.18
CA ARG A 199 -17.15 14.55 -21.96
C ARG A 199 -16.91 15.98 -21.50
N GLY A 200 -15.83 16.60 -21.96
CA GLY A 200 -15.46 17.96 -21.63
C GLY A 200 -14.78 18.68 -22.78
N LEU A 201 -15.45 18.77 -23.93
CA LEU A 201 -15.27 19.82 -24.93
C LEU A 201 -16.63 20.22 -25.48
#